data_AF-A0A212FAZ0-F1
#
_entry.id   AF-A0A212FAZ0-F1
#
_cell.length_a   1.000
_cell.length_b   1.000
_cell.length_c   1.000
_cell.angle_alpha   90.00
_cell.angle_beta   90.00
_cell.angle_gamma   90.00
#
_symmetry.space_group_name_H-M   'P 1'
#
loop_
_entity.id
_entity.type
_entity.pdbx_description
1 polymer ?
#
loop_
_entity_poly.entity_id
_entity_poly.type
_entity_poly.pdbx_seq_one_letter_code
_entity_poly.pdbx_strand_id
1 'polypeptide(L)'
;MSSGCVDLHIIGHTNAIELWRKMLGPTKVYRAQYQEPYCLRGMFGLSDTRNVAHGSDSETSAEREIKFFFPDFSFYKWHTSDEMTFRKGPIIFNHHMFQHVRRL
;
A
#
# COMPACT_ATOMS: atom_id res chain seq x y z
N MET A 1 -5.51 -12.80 9.92
CA MET A 1 -6.59 -11.88 9.54
C MET A 1 -7.58 -12.63 8.65
N SER A 2 -8.73 -13.06 9.18
CA SER A 2 -9.70 -13.88 8.44
C SER A 2 -11.15 -13.65 8.88
N SER A 3 -11.43 -12.56 9.60
CA SER A 3 -12.77 -12.22 10.11
C SER A 3 -13.64 -11.46 9.08
N GLY A 4 -13.15 -11.24 7.86
CA GLY A 4 -13.82 -10.51 6.79
C GLY A 4 -12.94 -10.36 5.56
N CYS A 5 -13.49 -9.79 4.49
CA CYS A 5 -12.76 -9.48 3.27
C CYS A 5 -11.70 -8.40 3.53
N VAL A 6 -10.61 -8.47 2.77
CA VAL A 6 -9.52 -7.49 2.78
C VAL A 6 -9.18 -7.12 1.35
N ASP A 7 -8.85 -5.86 1.13
CA ASP A 7 -8.34 -5.39 -0.16
C ASP A 7 -6.81 -5.46 -0.17
N LEU A 8 -6.26 -5.98 -1.28
CA LEU A 8 -4.83 -6.10 -1.49
C LEU A 8 -4.41 -5.15 -2.61
N HIS A 9 -3.36 -4.38 -2.36
CA HIS A 9 -2.86 -3.38 -3.29
C HIS A 9 -1.34 -3.46 -3.42
N ILE A 10 -0.85 -3.34 -4.65
CA ILE A 10 0.55 -3.00 -4.94
C ILE A 10 0.62 -1.48 -5.15
N ILE A 11 1.41 -0.79 -4.34
CA ILE A 11 1.56 0.68 -4.40
C ILE A 11 2.93 1.01 -5.00
N GLY A 12 2.93 1.73 -6.12
CA GLY A 12 4.14 2.18 -6.80
C GLY A 12 4.39 3.67 -6.60
N HIS A 13 5.57 4.04 -6.08
CA HIS A 13 6.03 5.41 -5.91
C HIS A 13 7.54 5.44 -5.61
N THR A 14 8.22 6.57 -5.83
CA THR A 14 9.58 6.77 -5.28
C THR A 14 9.51 6.71 -3.75
N ASN A 15 10.22 5.79 -3.09
CA ASN A 15 10.13 5.59 -1.63
C ASN A 15 8.73 5.12 -1.16
N ALA A 16 8.03 4.31 -1.95
CA ALA A 16 6.67 3.84 -1.65
C ALA A 16 6.52 3.24 -0.23
N ILE A 17 7.48 2.41 0.19
CA ILE A 17 7.46 1.76 1.50
C ILE A 17 7.51 2.80 2.62
N GLU A 18 8.47 3.72 2.58
CA GLU A 18 8.63 4.76 3.60
C GLU A 18 7.38 5.65 3.67
N LEU A 19 6.89 6.13 2.52
CA LEU A 19 5.73 7.01 2.46
C LEU A 19 4.46 6.32 2.92
N TRP A 20 4.22 5.07 2.52
CA TRP A 20 3.07 4.30 2.99
C TRP A 20 3.14 4.09 4.51
N ARG A 21 4.29 3.70 5.04
CA ARG A 21 4.47 3.52 6.49
C ARG A 21 4.29 4.83 7.26
N LYS A 22 4.75 5.95 6.71
CA LYS A 22 4.54 7.28 7.27
C LYS A 22 3.06 7.66 7.29
N MET A 23 2.32 7.39 6.21
CA MET A 23 0.87 7.64 6.17
C MET A 23 0.09 6.74 7.15
N LEU A 24 0.51 5.47 7.31
CA LEU A 24 -0.07 4.58 8.30
C LEU A 24 0.17 5.07 9.72
N GLY A 25 1.36 5.60 10.01
CA GLY A 25 1.80 6.01 11.34
C GLY A 25 2.18 4.82 12.25
N PRO A 26 2.46 5.09 13.54
CA PRO A 26 2.94 4.09 14.48
C PRO A 26 2.05 2.84 14.58
N THR A 27 2.66 1.65 14.65
CA THR A 27 1.91 0.36 14.72
C THR A 27 1.00 0.27 15.95
N LYS A 28 1.46 0.85 17.07
CA LYS A 28 0.71 0.90 18.33
C LYS A 28 -0.28 2.06 18.26
N VAL A 29 -1.58 1.74 18.29
CA VAL A 29 -2.65 2.73 18.06
C VAL A 29 -2.58 3.88 19.07
N TYR A 30 -2.30 3.59 20.34
CA TYR A 30 -2.15 4.63 21.36
C TYR A 30 -1.01 5.62 21.03
N ARG A 31 0.10 5.14 20.45
CA ARG A 31 1.21 6.02 20.02
C ARG A 31 0.80 6.84 18.82
N ALA A 32 0.11 6.23 17.85
CA ALA A 32 -0.40 6.93 16.68
C ALA A 32 -1.36 8.06 17.09
N GLN A 33 -2.33 7.80 17.97
CA GLN A 33 -3.27 8.79 18.48
C GLN A 33 -2.60 9.94 19.24
N TYR A 34 -1.54 9.64 19.99
CA TYR A 34 -0.83 10.66 20.78
C TYR A 34 0.17 11.48 19.96
N GLN A 35 0.98 10.83 19.12
CA GLN A 35 2.10 11.46 18.40
C GLN A 35 1.69 12.01 17.03
N GLU A 36 0.78 11.31 16.34
CA GLU A 36 0.39 11.59 14.95
C GLU A 36 -1.12 11.40 14.77
N PRO A 37 -1.99 12.15 15.47
CA PRO A 37 -3.44 11.89 15.53
C PRO A 37 -4.14 11.88 14.16
N TYR A 38 -3.54 12.51 13.16
CA TYR A 38 -4.07 12.60 11.79
C TYR A 38 -3.48 11.55 10.82
N CYS A 39 -2.61 10.64 11.27
CA CYS A 39 -2.23 9.47 10.47
C CYS A 39 -3.40 8.46 10.43
N LEU A 40 -3.36 7.51 9.49
CA LEU A 40 -4.46 6.56 9.32
C LEU A 40 -4.75 5.76 10.61
N ARG A 41 -3.70 5.28 11.29
CA ARG A 41 -3.85 4.55 12.56
C ARG A 41 -4.33 5.42 13.71
N GLY A 42 -3.97 6.70 13.71
CA GLY A 42 -4.43 7.67 14.70
C GLY A 42 -5.93 7.94 14.56
N MET A 43 -6.39 8.12 13.32
CA MET A 43 -7.79 8.44 13.02
C MET A 43 -8.73 7.23 13.12
N PHE A 44 -8.28 6.05 12.67
CA PHE A 44 -9.17 4.90 12.45
C PHE A 44 -8.76 3.62 13.19
N GLY A 45 -7.63 3.63 13.93
CA GLY A 45 -7.19 2.47 14.70
C GLY A 45 -8.08 2.22 15.92
N LEU A 46 -8.40 0.94 16.18
CA LEU A 46 -9.19 0.50 17.33
C LEU A 46 -8.36 -0.22 18.39
N SER A 47 -7.35 -0.99 17.95
CA SER A 47 -6.43 -1.71 18.83
C SER A 47 -5.13 -2.03 18.08
N ASP A 48 -4.11 -2.52 18.79
CA ASP A 48 -2.83 -2.90 18.19
C ASP A 48 -2.94 -3.96 17.08
N THR A 49 -4.00 -4.77 17.09
CA THR A 49 -4.28 -5.79 16.06
C THR A 49 -5.36 -5.37 15.06
N ARG A 50 -6.10 -4.30 15.36
CA ARG A 50 -7.11 -3.67 14.49
C ARG A 50 -6.67 -2.22 14.21
N ASN A 51 -5.52 -2.09 13.56
CA ASN A 51 -4.83 -0.82 13.30
C ASN A 51 -4.90 -0.42 11.81
N VAL A 52 -6.08 -0.56 11.21
CA VAL A 52 -6.43 -0.11 9.85
C VAL A 52 -5.84 -0.95 8.73
N ALA A 53 -4.52 -0.95 8.57
CA ALA A 53 -3.87 -1.58 7.42
C ALA A 53 -2.44 -2.05 7.71
N HIS A 54 -2.02 -3.01 6.87
CA HIS A 54 -0.65 -3.52 6.78
C HIS A 54 0.15 -2.74 5.73
N GLY A 55 1.47 -2.75 5.89
CA GLY A 55 2.41 -2.25 4.91
C GLY A 55 3.77 -2.90 5.13
N SER A 56 4.39 -3.37 4.05
CA SER A 56 5.72 -3.96 4.06
C SER A 56 6.74 -2.99 4.68
N ASP A 57 7.78 -3.51 5.35
CA ASP A 57 8.77 -2.71 6.09
C ASP A 57 10.08 -2.48 5.35
N SER A 58 10.28 -3.23 4.27
CA SER A 58 11.52 -3.33 3.49
C SER A 58 11.22 -3.82 2.08
N GLU A 59 12.10 -3.56 1.12
CA GLU A 59 11.96 -4.04 -0.26
C GLU A 59 11.88 -5.57 -0.31
N THR A 60 12.73 -6.27 0.46
CA THR A 60 12.71 -7.73 0.56
C THR A 60 11.36 -8.25 1.08
N SER A 61 10.77 -7.58 2.08
CA SER A 61 9.42 -7.96 2.56
C SER A 61 8.34 -7.69 1.52
N ALA A 62 8.42 -6.56 0.82
CA ALA A 62 7.46 -6.19 -0.21
C ALA A 62 7.50 -7.18 -1.37
N GLU A 63 8.68 -7.53 -1.86
CA GLU A 63 8.83 -8.51 -2.94
C GLU A 63 8.24 -9.87 -2.55
N ARG A 64 8.55 -10.36 -1.34
CA ARG A 64 8.02 -11.63 -0.83
C ARG A 64 6.50 -11.60 -0.70
N GLU A 65 5.94 -10.53 -0.12
CA GLU A 65 4.50 -10.37 0.08
C GLU A 65 3.75 -10.22 -1.24
N ILE A 66 4.27 -9.41 -2.17
CA ILE A 66 3.72 -9.26 -3.53
C ILE A 66 3.75 -10.59 -4.26
N LYS A 67 4.87 -11.33 -4.24
CA LYS A 67 4.98 -12.64 -4.88
C LYS A 67 3.97 -13.66 -4.33
N PHE A 68 3.67 -13.58 -3.04
CA PHE A 68 2.70 -14.45 -2.38
C PHE A 68 1.26 -14.14 -2.82
N PHE A 69 0.86 -12.87 -2.85
CA PHE A 69 -0.51 -12.48 -3.18
C PHE A 69 -0.79 -12.30 -4.68
N PHE A 70 0.24 -11.94 -5.46
CA PHE A 70 0.17 -11.63 -6.89
C PHE A 70 1.30 -12.38 -7.64
N PRO A 71 1.23 -13.71 -7.76
CA PRO A 71 2.32 -14.53 -8.33
C PRO A 71 2.68 -14.16 -9.77
N ASP A 72 1.72 -13.62 -10.52
CA ASP A 72 1.86 -13.19 -11.92
C ASP A 72 2.45 -11.78 -12.07
N PHE A 73 2.67 -11.05 -10.97
CA PHE A 73 3.28 -9.73 -11.02
C PHE A 73 4.76 -9.82 -11.42
N SER A 74 5.15 -9.07 -12.45
CA SER A 74 6.52 -9.03 -12.96
C SER A 74 7.24 -7.76 -12.53
N PHE A 75 8.14 -7.90 -11.55
CA PHE A 75 9.03 -6.81 -11.12
C PHE A 75 9.90 -6.28 -12.25
N TYR A 76 10.39 -7.18 -13.12
CA TYR A 76 11.17 -6.78 -14.29
C TYR A 76 10.36 -5.87 -15.22
N LYS A 77 9.13 -6.28 -15.57
CA LYS A 77 8.24 -5.46 -16.42
C LYS A 77 7.87 -4.14 -15.74
N TRP A 78 7.62 -4.18 -14.44
CA TRP A 78 7.34 -2.99 -13.64
C TRP A 78 8.45 -1.95 -13.78
N HIS A 79 9.70 -2.32 -13.49
CA HIS A 79 10.84 -1.39 -13.50
C HIS A 79 11.27 -0.96 -14.92
N THR A 80 11.09 -1.82 -15.92
CA THR A 80 11.53 -1.50 -17.29
C THR A 80 10.51 -0.71 -18.10
N SER A 81 9.21 -0.86 -17.83
CA SER A 81 8.15 -0.36 -18.71
C SER A 81 6.98 0.28 -17.96
N ASP A 82 6.40 -0.42 -16.99
CA ASP A 82 5.11 0.00 -16.42
C ASP A 82 5.28 1.23 -15.53
N GLU A 83 6.31 1.29 -14.69
CA GLU A 83 6.53 2.41 -13.77
C GLU A 83 6.59 3.77 -14.49
N MET A 84 7.35 3.83 -15.59
CA MET A 84 7.45 5.05 -16.40
C MET A 84 6.07 5.44 -16.98
N THR A 85 5.28 4.45 -17.35
CA THR A 85 3.94 4.65 -17.90
C THR A 85 2.99 5.23 -16.85
N PHE A 86 3.06 4.74 -15.61
CA PHE A 86 2.27 5.26 -14.49
C PHE A 86 2.70 6.65 -14.01
N ARG A 87 4.00 7.01 -14.15
CA ARG A 87 4.51 8.34 -13.76
C ARG A 87 4.14 9.48 -14.71
N LYS A 88 3.90 9.20 -16.00
CA LYS A 88 3.84 10.23 -17.06
C LYS A 88 2.44 10.69 -17.48
N GLY A 89 1.37 10.02 -17.07
CA GLY A 89 0.02 10.27 -17.62
C GLY A 89 -1.01 10.61 -16.55
N PRO A 90 -2.19 11.12 -16.93
CA PRO A 90 -3.34 11.10 -16.05
C PRO A 90 -3.72 9.64 -15.76
N ILE A 91 -3.44 9.21 -14.53
CA ILE A 91 -3.78 7.89 -14.02
C ILE A 91 -5.08 8.01 -13.23
N ILE A 92 -6.06 7.18 -13.57
CA ILE A 92 -7.33 7.09 -12.85
C ILE A 92 -7.49 5.69 -12.26
N PHE A 93 -8.14 5.60 -11.11
CA PHE A 93 -8.51 4.31 -10.55
C PHE A 93 -9.76 3.78 -11.25
N ASN A 94 -9.64 2.62 -11.92
CA ASN A 94 -10.77 1.93 -12.51
C ASN A 94 -11.40 1.00 -11.46
N HIS A 95 -12.58 1.38 -10.97
CA HIS A 95 -13.29 0.62 -9.92
C HIS A 95 -13.72 -0.79 -10.35
N HIS A 96 -13.95 -1.03 -11.64
CA HIS A 96 -14.36 -2.35 -12.12
C HIS A 96 -13.18 -3.32 -12.19
N MET A 97 -12.03 -2.82 -12.64
CA MET A 97 -10.80 -3.60 -12.75
C MET A 97 -9.97 -3.59 -11.45
N PHE A 98 -10.36 -2.76 -10.49
CA PHE A 98 -9.65 -2.53 -9.23
C PHE A 98 -8.17 -2.19 -9.40
N GLN A 99 -7.86 -1.45 -10.47
CA GLN A 99 -6.49 -1.09 -10.85
C GLN A 99 -6.43 0.33 -11.39
N HIS A 100 -5.26 0.94 -11.28
CA HIS A 100 -4.98 2.20 -11.92
C HIS A 100 -4.79 1.99 -13.44
N VAL A 101 -5.44 2.81 -14.26
CA VAL A 101 -5.35 2.79 -15.73
C VAL A 101 -5.11 4.19 -16.27
N ARG A 102 -4.58 4.27 -17.49
CA ARG A 102 -4.50 5.55 -18.20
C ARG A 102 -5.89 6.00 -18.63
N ARG A 103 -6.18 7.28 -18.41
CA ARG A 103 -7.31 7.94 -19.05
C ARG A 103 -6.92 8.18 -20.53
N LEU A 104 -7.58 7.47 -21.44
CA LEU A 104 -7.51 7.72 -22.88
C LEU A 104 -8.10 9.10 -23.21
#